data_AF-A0A2K2VRU7-F1
#
_entry.id   AF-A0A2K2VRU7-F1
#
_cell.length_a   1.000
_cell.length_b   1.000
_cell.length_c   1.000
_cell.angle_alpha   90.00
_cell.angle_beta   90.00
_cell.angle_gamma   90.00
#
_symmetry.space_group_name_H-M   'P 1'
#
loop_
_entity.id
_entity.type
_entity.pdbx_description
1 polymer ?
#
loop_
_entity_poly.entity_id
_entity_poly.type
_entity_poly.pdbx_seq_one_letter_code
_entity_poly.pdbx_strand_id
1 'polypeptide(L)'
;MRFFRRIINEPPRFNWLISILLLLVWTAVAPVSAARQDRLKGAKDCSQILYKSKKRIRYRDQWMRCVQGYESYYRKYPKGRQADEALYATAKLYKGLYGYSRLSSDLNEAINRFRQVVKRFPKSRFADDAQYQLGEIYRRYKKDPERAYVEYFKVVMDFPHGDMKPRAQERLAQLESKTSKGRSKQELPLLPEVPAVAS
;
A
#
# COMPACT_ATOMS: atom_id res chain seq x y z
N MET A 1 54.10 -46.45 62.89
CA MET A 1 52.85 -47.27 62.90
C MET A 1 51.68 -46.38 62.52
N ARG A 2 50.87 -46.82 61.53
CA ARG A 2 49.43 -46.52 61.28
C ARG A 2 49.05 -45.02 61.19
N PHE A 3 48.41 -44.50 60.15
CA PHE A 3 47.10 -44.83 59.58
C PHE A 3 46.99 -44.06 58.24
N PHE A 4 46.76 -44.67 57.08
CA PHE A 4 45.46 -45.08 56.49
C PHE A 4 44.39 -43.96 56.36
N ARG A 5 44.08 -43.65 55.07
CA ARG A 5 42.81 -43.18 54.48
C ARG A 5 42.23 -41.81 54.87
N ARG A 6 42.05 -40.95 53.86
CA ARG A 6 40.73 -40.67 53.25
C ARG A 6 40.86 -39.88 51.95
N ILE A 7 40.50 -40.54 50.86
CA ILE A 7 40.09 -39.91 49.61
C ILE A 7 38.67 -39.38 49.85
N ILE A 8 38.45 -38.08 49.73
CA ILE A 8 37.11 -37.49 49.66
C ILE A 8 37.00 -36.81 48.29
N ASN A 9 36.18 -37.42 47.44
CA ASN A 9 35.66 -36.82 46.21
C ASN A 9 34.69 -35.70 46.61
N GLU A 10 35.06 -34.44 46.38
CA GLU A 10 34.10 -33.32 46.35
C GLU A 10 33.56 -33.19 44.92
N PRO A 11 32.23 -33.17 44.70
CA PRO A 11 31.68 -32.91 43.38
C PRO A 11 31.95 -31.45 42.98
N PRO A 12 32.19 -31.14 41.70
CA PRO A 12 32.57 -29.80 41.28
C PRO A 12 31.44 -28.81 41.55
N ARG A 13 31.68 -27.86 42.46
CA ARG A 13 30.78 -26.75 42.83
C ARG A 13 30.63 -25.68 41.73
N PHE A 14 30.68 -26.09 40.46
CA PHE A 14 30.89 -25.20 39.31
C PHE A 14 29.76 -25.26 38.27
N ASN A 15 28.53 -25.67 38.66
CA ASN A 15 27.42 -25.81 37.70
C ASN A 15 26.14 -25.04 38.05
N TRP A 16 26.11 -24.34 39.19
CA TRP A 16 24.97 -23.50 39.58
C TRP A 16 25.07 -22.07 39.02
N LEU A 17 26.27 -21.51 38.91
CA LEU A 17 26.47 -20.14 38.42
C LEU A 17 26.23 -20.01 36.90
N ILE A 18 26.54 -21.05 36.12
CA ILE A 18 26.27 -21.09 34.66
C ILE A 18 24.77 -21.21 34.38
N SER A 19 24.04 -21.96 35.22
CA SER A 19 22.58 -22.11 35.13
C SER A 19 21.83 -20.81 35.46
N ILE A 20 22.35 -19.99 36.39
CA ILE A 20 21.78 -18.68 36.74
C ILE A 20 22.07 -17.63 35.66
N LEU A 21 23.24 -17.68 35.02
CA LEU A 21 23.59 -16.82 33.89
C LEU A 21 22.74 -17.09 32.64
N LEU A 22 22.33 -18.33 32.40
CA LEU A 22 21.41 -18.69 31.31
C LEU A 22 19.94 -18.30 31.58
N LEU A 23 19.53 -18.18 32.84
CA LEU A 23 18.19 -17.70 33.23
C LEU A 23 18.04 -16.16 33.16
N LEU A 24 19.13 -15.41 33.31
CA LEU A 24 19.12 -13.94 33.24
C LEU A 24 19.11 -13.38 31.80
N VAL A 25 19.45 -14.19 30.80
CA VAL A 25 19.38 -13.78 29.38
C VAL A 25 17.95 -13.93 28.81
N TRP A 26 17.05 -14.64 29.48
CA TRP A 26 15.70 -14.88 28.97
C TRP A 26 14.66 -13.79 29.34
N THR A 27 14.94 -12.91 30.30
CA THR A 27 13.90 -12.04 30.89
C THR A 27 13.78 -10.63 30.30
N ALA A 28 14.58 -10.22 29.31
CA ALA A 28 14.55 -8.81 28.85
C ALA A 28 14.47 -8.60 27.33
N VAL A 29 13.98 -9.57 26.56
CA VAL A 29 13.60 -9.34 25.16
C VAL A 29 12.09 -9.51 25.00
N ALA A 30 11.31 -8.66 25.68
CA ALA A 30 9.94 -8.43 25.21
C ALA A 30 10.05 -7.94 23.76
N PRO A 31 9.48 -8.66 22.78
CA PRO A 31 9.79 -8.36 21.40
C PRO A 31 9.07 -7.06 21.05
N VAL A 32 9.84 -6.05 20.64
CA VAL A 32 9.36 -4.76 20.08
C VAL A 32 8.27 -4.96 18.99
N SER A 33 8.15 -6.18 18.44
CA SER A 33 7.10 -6.60 17.52
C SER A 33 5.68 -6.55 18.10
N ALA A 34 5.46 -6.90 19.37
CA ALA A 34 4.13 -6.93 19.98
C ALA A 34 3.53 -5.51 20.07
N ALA A 35 4.31 -4.56 20.61
CA ALA A 35 3.94 -3.13 20.67
C ALA A 35 3.84 -2.43 19.29
N ARG A 36 4.37 -3.06 18.22
CA ARG A 36 4.23 -2.60 16.82
C ARG A 36 2.91 -3.07 16.21
N GLN A 37 2.46 -4.30 16.47
CA GLN A 37 1.18 -4.82 15.99
C GLN A 37 -0.04 -4.07 16.58
N ASP A 38 0.04 -3.65 17.84
CA ASP A 38 -1.07 -2.95 18.51
C ASP A 38 -1.42 -1.58 17.92
N ARG A 39 -0.43 -0.84 17.40
CA ARG A 39 -0.69 0.53 16.93
C ARG A 39 -1.41 0.61 15.60
N LEU A 40 -1.15 -0.32 14.67
CA LEU A 40 -1.86 -0.32 13.39
C LEU A 40 -3.33 -0.72 13.57
N LYS A 41 -3.62 -1.57 14.56
CA LYS A 41 -4.98 -2.02 14.89
C LYS A 41 -5.92 -0.84 15.13
N GLY A 42 -5.52 0.15 15.94
CA GLY A 42 -6.35 1.33 16.19
C GLY A 42 -6.71 2.13 14.92
N ALA A 43 -5.77 2.26 13.97
CA ALA A 43 -6.03 2.94 12.70
C ALA A 43 -6.98 2.13 11.78
N LYS A 44 -6.86 0.80 11.79
CA LYS A 44 -7.77 -0.12 11.11
C LYS A 44 -9.18 -0.04 11.68
N ASP A 45 -9.29 -0.12 13.01
CA ASP A 45 -10.57 -0.03 13.72
C ASP A 45 -11.25 1.33 13.47
N CYS A 46 -10.47 2.43 13.50
CA CYS A 46 -10.98 3.76 13.13
C CYS A 46 -11.61 3.76 11.75
N SER A 47 -10.90 3.20 10.76
CA SER A 47 -11.37 3.13 9.37
C SER A 47 -12.62 2.27 9.23
N GLN A 48 -12.66 1.13 9.92
CA GLN A 48 -13.82 0.25 9.93
C GLN A 48 -15.05 0.97 10.52
N ILE A 49 -14.89 1.66 11.64
CA ILE A 49 -15.96 2.44 12.29
C ILE A 49 -16.44 3.57 11.39
N LEU A 50 -15.51 4.26 10.72
CA LEU A 50 -15.81 5.32 9.76
C LEU A 50 -16.70 4.80 8.63
N TYR A 51 -16.29 3.73 7.95
CA TYR A 51 -17.02 3.18 6.81
C TYR A 51 -18.37 2.56 7.17
N LYS A 52 -18.54 2.05 8.40
CA LYS A 52 -19.82 1.50 8.88
C LYS A 52 -20.84 2.59 9.27
N SER A 53 -20.40 3.80 9.56
CA SER A 53 -21.28 4.86 10.07
C SER A 53 -21.65 5.88 8.99
N LYS A 54 -22.91 5.84 8.55
CA LYS A 54 -23.49 6.85 7.63
C LYS A 54 -23.37 8.28 8.16
N LYS A 55 -23.35 8.46 9.48
CA LYS A 55 -23.13 9.78 10.12
C LYS A 55 -21.67 10.19 9.98
N ARG A 56 -20.72 9.38 10.45
CA ARG A 56 -19.29 9.76 10.50
C ARG A 56 -18.69 10.01 9.13
N ILE A 57 -19.06 9.21 8.14
CA ILE A 57 -18.48 9.28 6.79
C ILE A 57 -18.71 10.64 6.10
N ARG A 58 -19.69 11.43 6.55
CA ARG A 58 -19.99 12.77 6.01
C ARG A 58 -19.05 13.87 6.51
N TYR A 59 -18.28 13.63 7.57
CA TYR A 59 -17.51 14.67 8.25
C TYR A 59 -16.00 14.48 8.05
N ARG A 60 -15.33 15.50 7.50
CA ARG A 60 -13.90 15.47 7.15
C ARG A 60 -13.00 15.10 8.32
N ASP A 61 -13.27 15.63 9.51
CA ASP A 61 -12.49 15.35 10.73
C ASP A 61 -12.46 13.85 11.05
N GLN A 62 -13.55 13.13 10.79
CA GLN A 62 -13.63 11.68 11.03
C GLN A 62 -12.69 10.90 10.10
N TRP A 63 -12.53 11.33 8.85
CA TRP A 63 -11.54 10.79 7.93
C TRP A 63 -10.12 11.12 8.38
N MET A 64 -9.87 12.40 8.71
CA MET A 64 -8.55 12.89 9.10
C MET A 64 -8.04 12.22 10.38
N ARG A 65 -8.93 11.90 11.32
CA ARG A 65 -8.59 11.12 12.51
C ARG A 65 -8.01 9.75 12.17
N CYS A 66 -8.61 9.05 11.19
CA CYS A 66 -8.10 7.73 10.77
C CYS A 66 -6.81 7.86 9.95
N VAL A 67 -6.70 8.89 9.10
CA VAL A 67 -5.46 9.21 8.37
C VAL A 67 -4.29 9.42 9.34
N GLN A 68 -4.49 10.22 10.40
CA GLN A 68 -3.46 10.47 11.41
C GLN A 68 -2.98 9.19 12.10
N GLY A 69 -3.88 8.22 12.32
CA GLY A 69 -3.52 6.92 12.89
C GLY A 69 -2.51 6.15 12.02
N TYR A 70 -2.78 6.05 10.71
CA TYR A 70 -1.88 5.39 9.78
C TYR A 70 -0.59 6.18 9.55
N GLU A 71 -0.66 7.50 9.42
CA GLU A 71 0.54 8.34 9.23
C GLU A 71 1.46 8.29 10.46
N SER A 72 0.89 8.28 11.67
CA SER A 72 1.66 8.12 12.91
C SER A 72 2.39 6.76 12.96
N TYR A 73 1.71 5.68 12.55
CA TYR A 73 2.34 4.36 12.42
C TYR A 73 3.48 4.39 11.41
N TYR A 74 3.22 4.90 10.20
CA TYR A 74 4.19 4.92 9.12
C TYR A 74 5.42 5.78 9.46
N ARG A 75 5.23 6.95 10.09
CA ARG A 75 6.33 7.81 10.56
C ARG A 75 7.22 7.10 11.57
N LYS A 76 6.63 6.30 12.46
CA LYS A 76 7.37 5.57 13.48
C LYS A 76 8.06 4.31 12.93
N TYR A 77 7.45 3.65 11.94
CA TYR A 77 7.93 2.38 11.39
C TYR A 77 7.97 2.40 9.85
N PRO A 78 8.74 3.30 9.22
CA PRO A 78 8.68 3.51 7.77
C PRO A 78 9.20 2.34 6.93
N LYS A 79 9.97 1.42 7.54
CA LYS A 79 10.45 0.15 6.95
C LYS A 79 9.86 -1.08 7.66
N GLY A 80 8.80 -0.89 8.46
CA GLY A 80 8.14 -1.97 9.17
C GLY A 80 7.34 -2.89 8.24
N ARG A 81 7.03 -4.11 8.71
CA ARG A 81 6.30 -5.14 7.93
C ARG A 81 4.92 -4.71 7.41
N GLN A 82 4.34 -3.64 7.95
CA GLN A 82 3.00 -3.14 7.57
C GLN A 82 3.06 -1.66 7.16
N ALA A 83 4.25 -1.14 6.86
CA ALA A 83 4.43 0.24 6.44
C ALA A 83 3.78 0.50 5.08
N ASP A 84 3.84 -0.49 4.20
CA ASP A 84 3.16 -0.53 2.90
C ASP A 84 1.63 -0.48 3.06
N GLU A 85 1.07 -1.33 3.93
CA GLU A 85 -0.37 -1.35 4.25
C GLU A 85 -0.82 0.00 4.81
N ALA A 86 -0.07 0.57 5.75
CA ALA A 86 -0.41 1.86 6.35
C ALA A 86 -0.44 2.98 5.31
N LEU A 87 0.58 3.04 4.45
CA LEU A 87 0.68 4.07 3.42
C LEU A 87 -0.42 3.91 2.35
N TYR A 88 -0.72 2.67 1.94
CA TYR A 88 -1.82 2.37 1.02
C TYR A 88 -3.19 2.71 1.64
N ALA A 89 -3.40 2.41 2.93
CA ALA A 89 -4.62 2.76 3.64
C ALA A 89 -4.83 4.28 3.72
N THR A 90 -3.76 5.04 3.98
CA THR A 90 -3.80 6.51 3.92
C THR A 90 -4.25 7.01 2.54
N ALA A 91 -3.69 6.47 1.46
CA ALA A 91 -4.08 6.83 0.10
C ALA A 91 -5.57 6.53 -0.18
N LYS A 92 -6.07 5.37 0.26
CA LYS A 92 -7.48 5.00 0.16
C LYS A 92 -8.41 5.91 0.96
N LEU A 93 -8.01 6.32 2.16
CA LEU A 93 -8.78 7.25 2.99
C LEU A 93 -8.91 8.61 2.30
N TYR A 94 -7.83 9.15 1.73
CA TYR A 94 -7.90 10.41 0.97
C TYR A 94 -8.78 10.29 -0.28
N LYS A 95 -8.67 9.18 -1.04
CA LYS A 95 -9.56 8.92 -2.19
C LYS A 95 -11.02 8.82 -1.77
N GLY A 96 -11.29 8.16 -0.64
CA GLY A 96 -12.63 8.05 -0.06
C GLY A 96 -13.17 9.41 0.39
N LEU A 97 -12.35 10.19 1.10
CA LEU A 97 -12.67 11.53 1.56
C LEU A 97 -13.02 12.45 0.39
N TYR A 98 -12.27 12.41 -0.72
CA TYR A 98 -12.62 13.13 -1.94
C TYR A 98 -14.05 12.83 -2.43
N GLY A 99 -14.54 11.60 -2.26
CA GLY A 99 -15.91 11.23 -2.62
C GLY A 99 -16.98 12.04 -1.87
N TYR A 100 -16.66 12.54 -0.68
CA TYR A 100 -17.54 13.34 0.17
C TYR A 100 -17.21 14.83 0.13
N SER A 101 -15.93 15.19 0.20
CA SER A 101 -15.48 16.59 0.24
C SER A 101 -15.51 17.25 -1.13
N ARG A 102 -15.31 16.47 -2.21
CA ARG A 102 -15.06 16.95 -3.59
C ARG A 102 -13.87 17.90 -3.73
N LEU A 103 -13.03 18.05 -2.71
CA LEU A 103 -11.87 18.93 -2.75
C LEU A 103 -10.74 18.28 -3.54
N SER A 104 -10.21 19.01 -4.52
CA SER A 104 -9.11 18.55 -5.37
C SER A 104 -7.84 18.24 -4.56
N SER A 105 -7.63 18.94 -3.43
CA SER A 105 -6.54 18.69 -2.50
C SER A 105 -6.54 17.26 -1.94
N ASP A 106 -7.71 16.72 -1.56
CA ASP A 106 -7.82 15.35 -1.06
C ASP A 106 -7.51 14.32 -2.13
N LEU A 107 -7.98 14.57 -3.36
CA LEU A 107 -7.67 13.69 -4.48
C LEU A 107 -6.17 13.71 -4.82
N ASN A 108 -5.55 14.90 -4.76
CA ASN A 108 -4.12 15.05 -4.98
C ASN A 108 -3.31 14.34 -3.88
N GLU A 109 -3.75 14.40 -2.62
CA GLU A 109 -3.14 13.62 -1.55
C GLU A 109 -3.26 12.12 -1.79
N ALA A 110 -4.42 11.62 -2.24
CA ALA A 110 -4.56 10.22 -2.61
C ALA A 110 -3.55 9.80 -3.68
N ILE A 111 -3.41 10.59 -4.75
CA ILE A 111 -2.43 10.36 -5.83
C ILE A 111 -1.00 10.34 -5.27
N ASN A 112 -0.65 11.33 -4.45
CA ASN A 112 0.68 11.44 -3.86
C ASN A 112 1.02 10.23 -2.99
N ARG A 113 0.06 9.76 -2.18
CA ARG A 113 0.24 8.61 -1.29
C ARG A 113 0.31 7.30 -2.07
N PHE A 114 -0.54 7.08 -3.09
CA PHE A 114 -0.43 5.90 -3.96
C PHE A 114 0.91 5.84 -4.69
N ARG A 115 1.40 6.97 -5.24
CA ARG A 115 2.74 7.03 -5.85
C ARG A 115 3.85 6.68 -4.87
N GLN A 116 3.72 7.08 -3.61
CA GLN A 116 4.69 6.70 -2.59
C GLN A 116 4.65 5.20 -2.28
N VAL A 117 3.48 4.54 -2.31
CA VAL A 117 3.40 3.08 -2.17
C VAL A 117 4.21 2.39 -3.27
N VAL A 118 3.94 2.75 -4.54
CA VAL A 118 4.66 2.19 -5.70
C VAL A 118 6.17 2.43 -5.60
N LYS A 119 6.58 3.66 -5.27
CA LYS A 119 8.00 4.03 -5.20
C LYS A 119 8.75 3.36 -4.04
N ARG A 120 8.12 3.27 -2.87
CA ARG A 120 8.80 2.81 -1.63
C ARG A 120 8.68 1.31 -1.41
N PHE A 121 7.62 0.70 -1.92
CA PHE A 121 7.31 -0.71 -1.71
C PHE A 121 7.02 -1.45 -3.02
N PRO A 122 7.90 -1.38 -4.04
CA PRO A 122 7.61 -1.92 -5.37
C PRO A 122 7.38 -3.44 -5.40
N LYS A 123 7.81 -4.17 -4.36
CA LYS A 123 7.59 -5.63 -4.24
C LYS A 123 6.36 -6.00 -3.38
N SER A 124 5.67 -5.00 -2.82
CA SER A 124 4.47 -5.25 -2.00
C SER A 124 3.27 -5.54 -2.90
N ARG A 125 2.38 -6.41 -2.42
CA ARG A 125 1.04 -6.61 -3.00
C ARG A 125 0.16 -5.36 -3.02
N PHE A 126 0.60 -4.27 -2.36
CA PHE A 126 -0.10 -3.00 -2.41
C PHE A 126 0.40 -2.10 -3.53
N ALA A 127 1.50 -2.44 -4.20
CA ALA A 127 2.09 -1.60 -5.24
C ALA A 127 1.33 -1.70 -6.56
N ASP A 128 0.97 -2.89 -7.01
CA ASP A 128 0.09 -3.11 -8.17
C ASP A 128 -1.32 -2.57 -7.91
N ASP A 129 -1.84 -2.82 -6.71
CA ASP A 129 -3.02 -2.22 -6.11
C ASP A 129 -3.00 -0.69 -6.24
N ALA A 130 -1.94 -0.03 -5.74
CA ALA A 130 -1.78 1.42 -5.79
C ALA A 130 -1.66 1.97 -7.22
N GLN A 131 -0.88 1.29 -8.06
CA GLN A 131 -0.70 1.64 -9.47
C GLN A 131 -2.02 1.57 -10.24
N TYR A 132 -2.85 0.54 -9.98
CA TYR A 132 -4.19 0.43 -10.53
C TYR A 132 -5.13 1.54 -9.99
N GLN A 133 -5.05 1.88 -8.71
CA GLN A 133 -5.83 2.98 -8.14
C GLN A 133 -5.49 4.34 -8.77
N LEU A 134 -4.23 4.58 -9.16
CA LEU A 134 -3.83 5.78 -9.92
C LEU A 134 -4.56 5.84 -11.26
N GLY A 135 -4.58 4.74 -12.03
CA GLY A 135 -5.34 4.66 -13.27
C GLY A 135 -6.83 4.95 -13.07
N GLU A 136 -7.43 4.37 -12.03
CA GLU A 136 -8.84 4.63 -11.69
C GLU A 136 -9.10 6.09 -11.32
N ILE A 137 -8.17 6.76 -10.63
CA ILE A 137 -8.30 8.19 -10.30
C ILE A 137 -8.26 9.03 -11.57
N TYR A 138 -7.29 8.80 -12.46
CA TYR A 138 -7.17 9.56 -13.70
C TYR A 138 -8.39 9.36 -14.59
N ARG A 139 -8.84 8.12 -14.74
CA ARG A 139 -10.00 7.79 -15.56
C ARG A 139 -11.31 8.35 -15.01
N ARG A 140 -11.58 8.16 -13.72
CA ARG A 140 -12.90 8.46 -13.14
C ARG A 140 -13.05 9.92 -12.71
N TYR A 141 -12.01 10.49 -12.10
CA TYR A 141 -12.11 11.77 -11.39
C TYR A 141 -11.39 12.90 -12.10
N LYS A 142 -10.18 12.65 -12.64
CA LYS A 142 -9.47 13.67 -13.44
C LYS A 142 -9.97 13.74 -14.88
N LYS A 143 -10.73 12.73 -15.35
CA LYS A 143 -11.24 12.62 -16.72
C LYS A 143 -10.11 12.66 -17.77
N ASP A 144 -9.00 12.03 -17.43
CA ASP A 144 -7.76 12.03 -18.21
C ASP A 144 -7.49 10.59 -18.67
N PRO A 145 -8.08 10.15 -19.81
CA PRO A 145 -7.98 8.77 -20.28
C PRO A 145 -6.56 8.40 -20.74
N GLU A 146 -5.78 9.37 -21.21
CA GLU A 146 -4.39 9.16 -21.62
C GLU A 146 -3.51 8.83 -20.43
N ARG A 147 -3.59 9.63 -19.35
CA ARG A 147 -2.87 9.28 -18.12
C ARG A 147 -3.40 7.99 -17.49
N ALA A 148 -4.70 7.75 -17.55
CA ALA A 148 -5.24 6.48 -17.08
C ALA A 148 -4.64 5.29 -17.82
N TYR A 149 -4.51 5.37 -19.15
CA TYR A 149 -3.86 4.35 -19.97
C TYR A 149 -2.43 4.09 -19.49
N VAL A 150 -1.63 5.14 -19.32
CA VAL A 150 -0.24 5.03 -18.84
C VAL A 150 -0.19 4.33 -17.48
N GLU A 151 -1.04 4.72 -16.53
CA GLU A 151 -1.00 4.12 -15.19
C GLU A 151 -1.48 2.66 -15.18
N TYR A 152 -2.45 2.27 -16.01
CA TYR A 152 -2.84 0.86 -16.16
C TYR A 152 -1.78 0.04 -16.89
N PHE A 153 -1.12 0.60 -17.91
CA PHE A 153 -0.05 -0.06 -18.64
C PHE A 153 1.12 -0.41 -17.72
N LYS A 154 1.49 0.50 -16.82
CA LYS A 154 2.47 0.21 -15.76
C LYS A 154 2.07 -0.95 -14.85
N VAL A 155 0.77 -1.15 -14.56
CA VAL A 155 0.33 -2.33 -13.80
C VAL A 155 0.74 -3.62 -14.52
N VAL A 156 0.52 -3.68 -15.83
CA VAL A 156 0.80 -4.88 -16.65
C VAL A 156 2.30 -5.13 -16.79
N MET A 157 3.08 -4.05 -16.95
CA MET A 157 4.53 -4.12 -17.18
C MET A 157 5.34 -4.33 -15.91
N ASP A 158 5.06 -3.55 -14.87
CA ASP A 158 5.88 -3.51 -13.66
C ASP A 158 5.45 -4.59 -12.65
N PHE A 159 4.23 -5.12 -12.76
CA PHE A 159 3.66 -6.11 -11.84
C PHE A 159 3.09 -7.33 -12.59
N PRO A 160 3.92 -8.10 -13.32
CA PRO A 160 3.46 -9.18 -14.20
C PRO A 160 2.75 -10.33 -13.46
N HIS A 161 2.97 -10.46 -12.15
CA HIS A 161 2.35 -11.44 -11.25
C HIS A 161 1.36 -10.83 -10.24
N GLY A 162 1.07 -9.53 -10.36
CA GLY A 162 0.13 -8.82 -9.47
C GLY A 162 -1.33 -9.17 -9.76
N ASP A 163 -2.18 -9.12 -8.73
CA ASP A 163 -3.60 -9.48 -8.83
C ASP A 163 -4.42 -8.42 -9.60
N MET A 164 -3.88 -7.20 -9.73
CA MET A 164 -4.50 -6.13 -10.52
C MET A 164 -4.26 -6.25 -12.03
N LYS A 165 -3.30 -7.07 -12.49
CA LYS A 165 -2.95 -7.17 -13.91
C LYS A 165 -4.15 -7.49 -14.82
N PRO A 166 -4.98 -8.52 -14.53
CA PRO A 166 -6.15 -8.82 -15.37
C PRO A 166 -7.13 -7.64 -15.46
N ARG A 167 -7.36 -6.95 -14.35
CA ARG A 167 -8.24 -5.77 -14.30
C ARG A 167 -7.65 -4.59 -15.08
N ALA A 168 -6.34 -4.40 -15.03
CA ALA A 168 -5.66 -3.36 -15.80
C ALA A 168 -5.77 -3.63 -17.32
N GLN A 169 -5.56 -4.88 -17.76
CA GLN A 169 -5.74 -5.28 -19.16
C GLN A 169 -7.16 -5.01 -19.65
N GLU A 170 -8.18 -5.36 -18.85
CA GLU A 170 -9.57 -5.06 -19.16
C GLU A 170 -9.81 -3.54 -19.34
N ARG A 171 -9.22 -2.71 -18.46
CA ARG A 171 -9.33 -1.25 -18.56
C ARG A 171 -8.63 -0.69 -19.79
N LEU A 172 -7.47 -1.22 -20.16
CA LEU A 172 -6.75 -0.81 -21.37
C LEU A 172 -7.59 -1.10 -22.63
N ALA A 173 -8.11 -2.30 -22.77
CA ALA A 173 -8.99 -2.68 -23.89
C ALA A 173 -10.25 -1.80 -23.97
N GLN A 174 -10.83 -1.43 -22.82
CA GLN A 174 -11.97 -0.50 -22.76
C GLN A 174 -11.60 0.93 -23.21
N LEU A 175 -10.38 1.39 -22.94
CA LEU A 175 -9.93 2.70 -23.38
C LEU A 175 -9.66 2.69 -24.90
N GLU A 176 -8.97 1.67 -25.41
CA GLU A 176 -8.66 1.52 -26.84
C GLU A 176 -9.92 1.40 -27.69
N SER A 177 -10.91 0.61 -27.26
CA SER A 177 -12.18 0.46 -27.99
C SER A 177 -13.02 1.74 -28.02
N LYS A 178 -12.90 2.61 -27.02
CA LYS A 178 -13.55 3.93 -27.04
C LYS A 178 -12.85 4.88 -28.00
N THR A 179 -11.51 4.85 -28.03
CA THR A 179 -10.72 5.65 -28.97
C THR A 179 -11.00 5.26 -30.42
N SER A 180 -11.10 3.96 -30.72
CA SER A 180 -11.41 3.50 -32.09
C SER A 180 -12.82 3.87 -32.54
N LYS A 181 -13.84 3.75 -31.66
CA LYS A 181 -15.22 4.21 -31.93
C LYS A 181 -15.34 5.73 -32.05
N GLY A 182 -14.48 6.49 -31.37
CA GLY A 182 -14.39 7.95 -31.52
C GLY A 182 -13.85 8.34 -32.89
N ARG A 183 -12.75 7.68 -33.32
CA ARG A 183 -12.14 7.86 -34.64
C ARG A 183 -13.04 7.42 -35.79
N SER A 184 -13.85 6.37 -35.62
CA SER A 184 -14.80 5.95 -36.67
C SER A 184 -16.02 6.89 -36.81
N LYS A 185 -16.31 7.71 -35.78
CA LYS A 185 -17.38 8.72 -35.82
C LYS A 185 -16.91 10.10 -36.30
N GLN A 186 -15.61 10.36 -36.23
CA GLN A 186 -14.99 11.46 -36.94
C GLN A 186 -14.70 10.96 -38.36
N GLU A 187 -15.66 11.10 -39.27
CA GLU A 187 -15.45 10.83 -40.70
C GLU A 187 -14.11 11.41 -41.14
N LEU A 188 -13.26 10.53 -41.68
CA LEU A 188 -12.02 10.89 -42.33
C LEU A 188 -12.36 11.98 -43.36
N PRO A 189 -11.74 13.17 -43.34
CA PRO A 189 -11.96 14.15 -44.39
C PRO A 189 -11.71 13.43 -45.72
N LEU A 190 -12.70 13.43 -46.61
CA LEU A 190 -12.50 13.02 -48.00
C LEU A 190 -11.30 13.81 -48.49
N LEU A 191 -10.17 13.13 -48.71
CA LEU A 191 -9.02 13.75 -49.33
C LEU A 191 -9.51 14.34 -50.66
N PRO A 192 -9.20 15.61 -50.97
CA PRO A 192 -9.60 16.18 -52.25
C PRO A 192 -9.08 15.28 -53.36
N GLU A 193 -9.96 14.91 -54.29
CA GLU A 193 -9.58 14.14 -55.47
C GLU A 193 -8.39 14.84 -56.13
N VAL A 194 -7.27 14.14 -56.24
CA VAL A 194 -6.10 14.64 -56.94
C VAL A 194 -6.51 14.72 -58.41
N PRO A 195 -6.53 15.92 -59.03
CA PRO A 195 -6.92 16.05 -60.43
C PRO A 195 -5.98 15.19 -61.28
N ALA A 196 -6.57 14.40 -62.18
CA ALA A 196 -5.82 13.58 -63.12
C ALA A 196 -4.85 14.48 -63.89
N VAL A 197 -3.55 14.14 -63.81
CA VAL A 197 -2.50 14.81 -64.59
C VAL A 197 -2.76 14.49 -66.05
N ALA A 198 -3.29 15.45 -66.79
CA ALA A 198 -3.39 15.37 -68.24
C ALA A 198 -1.96 15.30 -68.82
N SER A 199 -1.68 14.21 -69.55
CA SER A 199 -0.49 14.04 -70.40
C SER A 199 -0.95 13.87 -71.84
#